data_AF-A0A2M9M4S6-F1
#
_entry.id   AF-A0A2M9M4S6-F1
#
_cell.length_a   1.000
_cell.length_b   1.000
_cell.length_c   1.000
_cell.angle_alpha   90.00
_cell.angle_beta   90.00
_cell.angle_gamma   90.00
#
_symmetry.space_group_name_H-M   'P 1'
#
loop_
_entity.id
_entity.type
_entity.pdbx_description
1 polymer ?
#
loop_
_entity_poly.entity_id
_entity_poly.type
_entity_poly.pdbx_seq_one_letter_code
_entity_poly.pdbx_strand_id
1 'polypeptide(L)'
;MTTNTGKQTRPGLRHGRTNEFTLFFTVKPGHGQQIREVFQQPGFEDRRKEMSARIGTLHDARWVLFDDDTRLMFATNFDGDWDAYIDDFAKYIPDVFDAILQHTEDYPGISDPHIKDAIVAHQATACSYFRTIPDATIKDLEKAVAVNEAFQKLLDAAG
;
A
#
# COMPACT_ATOMS: atom_id res chain seq x y z
N MET A 1 36.60 -14.00 -9.88
CA MET A 1 35.34 -13.84 -9.13
C MET A 1 35.13 -12.34 -8.94
N THR A 2 34.34 -11.72 -9.80
CA THR A 2 33.92 -10.32 -9.67
C THR A 2 32.70 -10.30 -8.77
N THR A 3 32.84 -9.70 -7.59
CA THR A 3 31.73 -9.45 -6.66
C THR A 3 30.79 -8.44 -7.31
N ASN A 4 29.67 -8.93 -7.82
CA ASN A 4 28.57 -8.10 -8.29
C ASN A 4 27.91 -7.49 -7.03
N THR A 5 28.18 -6.21 -6.75
CA THR A 5 27.47 -5.40 -5.75
C THR A 5 26.07 -5.09 -6.26
N GLY A 6 25.27 -6.13 -6.50
CA GLY A 6 23.91 -6.04 -6.98
C GLY A 6 23.06 -5.24 -6.00
N LYS A 7 22.51 -4.12 -6.48
CA LYS A 7 21.47 -3.31 -5.83
C LYS A 7 20.47 -4.26 -5.16
N GLN A 8 20.29 -4.16 -3.84
CA GLN A 8 19.29 -4.95 -3.12
C GLN A 8 17.94 -4.79 -3.82
N THR A 9 17.47 -5.85 -4.45
CA THR A 9 16.10 -5.93 -4.95
C THR A 9 15.26 -6.22 -3.73
N ARG A 10 14.53 -5.22 -3.25
CA ARG A 10 13.55 -5.40 -2.16
C ARG A 10 12.55 -6.49 -2.57
N PRO A 11 11.93 -7.23 -1.61
CA PRO A 11 10.99 -8.28 -1.93
C PRO A 11 9.80 -7.74 -2.74
N GLY A 12 9.12 -8.63 -3.44
CA GLY A 12 7.97 -8.29 -4.27
C GLY A 12 8.21 -8.55 -5.77
N LEU A 13 7.16 -9.02 -6.44
CA LEU A 13 7.16 -9.13 -7.90
C LEU A 13 6.82 -7.79 -8.57
N ARG A 14 7.40 -7.58 -9.74
CA ARG A 14 7.10 -6.45 -10.61
C ARG A 14 6.45 -6.93 -11.91
N HIS A 15 5.41 -6.24 -12.35
CA HIS A 15 4.79 -6.43 -13.66
C HIS A 15 4.55 -5.07 -14.33
N GLY A 16 5.25 -4.83 -15.43
CA GLY A 16 5.28 -3.52 -16.10
C GLY A 16 5.84 -2.41 -15.20
N ARG A 17 5.01 -1.41 -14.91
CA ARG A 17 5.34 -0.26 -14.06
C ARG A 17 4.88 -0.42 -12.60
N THR A 18 4.21 -1.53 -12.28
CA THR A 18 3.62 -1.78 -10.96
C THR A 18 4.36 -2.85 -10.18
N ASN A 19 4.36 -2.74 -8.85
CA ASN A 19 4.89 -3.74 -7.94
C ASN A 19 3.79 -4.22 -7.00
N GLU A 20 3.85 -5.49 -6.61
CA GLU A 20 3.09 -5.99 -5.48
C GLU A 20 3.84 -5.80 -4.17
N PHE A 21 3.07 -5.70 -3.09
CA PHE A 21 3.60 -5.65 -1.75
C PHE A 21 2.60 -6.25 -0.77
N THR A 22 3.04 -7.28 -0.07
CA THR A 22 2.21 -8.01 0.89
C THR A 22 2.98 -8.19 2.20
N LEU A 23 2.41 -7.71 3.30
CA LEU A 23 2.92 -7.88 4.66
C LEU A 23 2.01 -8.82 5.45
N PHE A 24 2.62 -9.63 6.29
CA PHE A 24 1.94 -10.47 7.27
C PHE A 24 2.48 -10.19 8.65
N PHE A 25 1.58 -10.00 9.61
CA PHE A 25 1.91 -9.73 11.00
C PHE A 25 1.20 -10.71 11.93
N THR A 26 1.80 -10.93 13.10
CA THR A 26 1.13 -11.53 14.25
C THR A 26 0.48 -10.42 15.08
N VAL A 27 -0.81 -10.56 15.38
CA VAL A 27 -1.55 -9.61 16.21
C VAL A 27 -1.29 -9.93 17.67
N LYS A 28 -1.03 -8.91 18.49
CA LYS A 28 -0.87 -9.07 19.94
C LYS A 28 -2.12 -9.73 20.54
N PRO A 29 -2.00 -10.66 21.50
CA PRO A 29 -3.16 -11.33 22.09
C PRO A 29 -4.25 -10.36 22.56
N GLY A 30 -5.46 -10.51 22.04
CA GLY A 30 -6.62 -9.67 22.39
C GLY A 30 -6.66 -8.29 21.73
N HIS A 31 -5.79 -7.99 20.76
CA HIS A 31 -5.74 -6.68 20.09
C HIS A 31 -6.53 -6.60 18.76
N GLY A 32 -7.13 -7.70 18.31
CA GLY A 32 -7.87 -7.75 17.05
C GLY A 32 -9.00 -6.72 16.94
N GLN A 33 -9.75 -6.53 18.03
CA GLN A 33 -10.86 -5.57 18.07
C GLN A 33 -10.37 -4.13 17.91
N GLN A 34 -9.26 -3.76 18.54
CA GLN A 34 -8.67 -2.43 18.48
C GLN A 34 -8.24 -2.09 17.05
N ILE A 35 -7.70 -3.06 16.32
CA ILE A 35 -7.39 -2.90 14.89
C ILE A 35 -8.67 -2.63 14.09
N ARG A 36 -9.75 -3.39 14.34
CA ARG A 36 -11.05 -3.16 13.65
C ARG A 36 -11.60 -1.77 13.94
N GLU A 37 -11.52 -1.33 15.18
CA GLU A 37 -12.01 -0.03 15.62
C GLU A 37 -11.30 1.13 14.91
N VAL A 38 -10.00 1.01 14.58
CA VAL A 38 -9.28 2.02 13.77
C VAL A 38 -10.00 2.30 12.45
N PHE A 39 -10.42 1.24 11.74
CA PHE A 39 -11.11 1.36 10.44
C PHE A 39 -12.56 1.84 10.56
N GLN A 40 -13.16 1.77 11.76
CA GLN A 40 -14.53 2.22 12.03
C GLN A 40 -14.60 3.66 12.53
N GLN A 41 -13.46 4.31 12.77
CA GLN A 41 -13.43 5.68 13.25
C GLN A 41 -14.10 6.64 12.24
N PRO A 42 -14.93 7.58 12.70
CA PRO A 42 -15.49 8.63 11.85
C PRO A 42 -14.38 9.37 11.08
N GLY A 43 -14.60 9.59 9.79
CA GLY A 43 -13.65 10.31 8.92
C GLY A 43 -12.47 9.46 8.41
N PHE A 44 -12.37 8.18 8.76
CA PHE A 44 -11.32 7.30 8.23
C PHE A 44 -11.35 7.23 6.70
N GLU A 45 -12.53 7.15 6.08
CA GLU A 45 -12.66 7.11 4.62
C GLU A 45 -12.16 8.38 3.92
N ASP A 46 -12.41 9.56 4.49
CA ASP A 46 -11.93 10.82 3.90
C ASP A 46 -10.42 10.95 4.08
N ARG A 47 -9.89 10.54 5.24
CA ARG A 47 -8.44 10.41 5.45
C ARG A 47 -7.81 9.45 4.44
N ARG A 48 -8.45 8.31 4.16
CA ARG A 48 -7.99 7.32 3.18
C ARG A 48 -7.91 7.94 1.77
N LYS A 49 -8.92 8.71 1.35
CA LYS A 49 -8.90 9.41 0.05
C LYS A 49 -7.77 10.43 -0.03
N GLU A 50 -7.62 11.27 0.99
CA GLU A 50 -6.57 12.28 1.05
C GLU A 50 -5.16 11.64 1.00
N MET A 51 -4.96 10.59 1.78
CA MET A 51 -3.76 9.76 1.78
C MET A 51 -3.43 9.22 0.39
N SER A 52 -4.39 8.57 -0.26
CA SER A 52 -4.18 7.99 -1.59
C SER A 52 -3.79 9.06 -2.62
N ALA A 53 -4.42 10.24 -2.57
CA ALA A 53 -4.08 11.35 -3.44
C ALA A 53 -2.66 11.89 -3.19
N ARG A 54 -2.20 11.92 -1.93
CA ARG A 54 -0.84 12.38 -1.58
C ARG A 54 0.25 11.41 -2.01
N ILE A 55 0.02 10.11 -1.86
CA ILE A 55 0.95 9.06 -2.33
C ILE A 55 0.98 9.03 -3.87
N GLY A 56 -0.17 9.12 -4.53
CA GLY A 56 -0.28 9.31 -5.99
C GLY A 56 0.28 8.17 -6.85
N THR A 57 0.71 7.07 -6.24
CA THR A 57 1.23 5.85 -6.88
C THR A 57 0.44 4.60 -6.47
N LEU A 58 -0.50 4.74 -5.55
CA LEU A 58 -1.25 3.63 -4.94
C LEU A 58 -2.47 3.25 -5.78
N HIS A 59 -2.54 2.01 -6.27
CA HIS A 59 -3.74 1.54 -6.98
C HIS A 59 -4.78 0.91 -6.05
N ASP A 60 -4.35 0.09 -5.10
CA ASP A 60 -5.20 -0.46 -4.06
C ASP A 60 -4.40 -0.68 -2.78
N ALA A 61 -5.09 -0.64 -1.64
CA ALA A 61 -4.56 -1.05 -0.35
C ALA A 61 -5.67 -1.75 0.42
N ARG A 62 -5.34 -2.86 1.07
CA ARG A 62 -6.29 -3.61 1.89
C ARG A 62 -5.63 -4.18 3.13
N TRP A 63 -6.40 -4.14 4.22
CA TRP A 63 -6.06 -4.71 5.52
C TRP A 63 -7.03 -5.85 5.81
N VAL A 64 -6.52 -7.01 6.24
CA VAL A 64 -7.33 -8.19 6.50
C VAL A 64 -6.87 -8.81 7.81
N LEU A 65 -7.75 -8.82 8.81
CA LEU A 65 -7.63 -9.69 9.97
C LEU A 65 -8.16 -11.08 9.60
N PHE A 66 -7.39 -12.11 9.94
CA PHE A 66 -7.73 -13.51 9.69
C PHE A 66 -7.22 -14.39 10.83
N ASP A 67 -7.55 -15.68 10.79
CA ASP A 67 -7.27 -16.65 11.86
C ASP A 67 -7.77 -16.13 13.23
N ASP A 68 -9.07 -15.88 13.32
CA ASP A 68 -9.73 -15.35 14.54
C ASP A 68 -9.10 -14.05 15.07
N ASP A 69 -8.76 -13.14 14.14
CA ASP A 69 -8.12 -11.85 14.38
C ASP A 69 -6.73 -11.94 15.08
N THR A 70 -6.09 -13.10 15.03
CA THR A 70 -4.72 -13.30 15.55
C THR A 70 -3.65 -12.97 14.53
N ARG A 71 -4.02 -12.79 13.26
CA ARG A 71 -3.11 -12.47 12.15
C ARG A 71 -3.64 -11.30 11.35
N LEU A 72 -2.72 -10.46 10.88
CA LEU A 72 -3.05 -9.29 10.05
C LEU A 72 -2.27 -9.36 8.74
N MET A 73 -2.96 -9.16 7.63
CA MET A 73 -2.36 -8.97 6.31
C MET A 73 -2.57 -7.53 5.86
N PHE A 74 -1.52 -6.90 5.36
CA PHE A 74 -1.62 -5.70 4.53
C PHE A 74 -1.18 -6.04 3.11
N ALA A 75 -1.98 -5.70 2.11
CA ALA A 75 -1.61 -5.90 0.72
C ALA A 75 -1.92 -4.66 -0.10
N THR A 76 -1.03 -4.34 -1.03
CA THR A 76 -1.12 -3.19 -1.92
C THR A 76 -0.44 -3.50 -3.25
N ASN A 77 -0.80 -2.75 -4.29
CA ASN A 77 0.06 -2.59 -5.43
C ASN A 77 0.19 -1.11 -5.82
N PHE A 78 1.37 -0.77 -6.34
CA PHE A 78 1.78 0.61 -6.54
C PHE A 78 2.71 0.79 -7.74
N ASP A 79 2.76 2.01 -8.24
CA ASP A 79 3.67 2.42 -9.31
C ASP A 79 5.08 2.73 -8.78
N GLY A 80 6.12 2.32 -9.52
CA GLY A 80 7.46 2.88 -9.34
C GLY A 80 8.40 2.05 -8.47
N ASP A 81 9.08 2.69 -7.52
CA ASP A 81 10.18 2.11 -6.73
C ASP A 81 9.76 1.81 -5.29
N TRP A 82 10.26 0.71 -4.73
CA TRP A 82 9.90 0.25 -3.38
C TRP A 82 10.34 1.24 -2.30
N ASP A 83 11.57 1.77 -2.36
CA ASP A 83 12.08 2.64 -1.30
C ASP A 83 11.33 3.98 -1.31
N ALA A 84 11.09 4.53 -2.50
CA ALA A 84 10.27 5.73 -2.66
C ALA A 84 8.84 5.53 -2.12
N TYR A 85 8.24 4.38 -2.42
CA TYR A 85 6.91 4.03 -1.91
C TYR A 85 6.89 3.99 -0.38
N ILE A 86 7.79 3.24 0.26
CA ILE A 86 7.84 3.18 1.73
C ILE A 86 8.13 4.54 2.37
N ASP A 87 8.98 5.36 1.75
CA ASP A 87 9.26 6.72 2.23
C ASP A 87 8.01 7.62 2.15
N ASP A 88 7.20 7.52 1.09
CA ASP A 88 5.94 8.25 0.97
C ASP A 88 4.93 7.83 2.05
N PHE A 89 4.85 6.54 2.38
CA PHE A 89 4.03 6.04 3.49
C PHE A 89 4.47 6.65 4.83
N ALA A 90 5.76 6.56 5.15
CA ALA A 90 6.29 7.11 6.39
C ALA A 90 6.10 8.63 6.49
N LYS A 91 6.15 9.34 5.35
CA LYS A 91 6.01 10.79 5.29
C LYS A 91 4.57 11.27 5.40
N TYR A 92 3.63 10.66 4.67
CA TYR A 92 2.29 11.23 4.51
C TYR A 92 1.25 10.67 5.47
N ILE A 93 1.48 9.48 6.03
CA ILE A 93 0.51 8.73 6.84
C ILE A 93 1.13 7.92 7.99
N PRO A 94 2.08 8.49 8.75
CA PRO A 94 2.70 7.77 9.86
C PRO A 94 1.68 7.35 10.93
N ASP A 95 0.68 8.20 11.18
CA ASP A 95 -0.34 8.02 12.20
C ASP A 95 -1.24 6.81 11.93
N VAL A 96 -1.62 6.56 10.67
CA VAL A 96 -2.45 5.42 10.29
C VAL A 96 -1.68 4.10 10.50
N PHE A 97 -0.41 4.06 10.10
CA PHE A 97 0.43 2.87 10.29
C PHE A 97 0.68 2.60 11.76
N ASP A 98 1.05 3.62 12.54
CA ASP A 98 1.25 3.47 13.98
C ASP A 98 -0.06 3.04 14.67
N ALA A 99 -1.20 3.63 14.30
CA ALA A 99 -2.50 3.30 14.89
C ALA A 99 -2.85 1.81 14.74
N ILE A 100 -2.48 1.19 13.62
CA ILE A 100 -2.76 -0.22 13.32
C ILE A 100 -1.64 -1.12 13.85
N LEU A 101 -0.40 -0.88 13.43
CA LEU A 101 0.74 -1.78 13.65
C LEU A 101 1.27 -1.75 15.09
N GLN A 102 0.93 -0.74 15.89
CA GLN A 102 1.18 -0.81 17.34
C GLN A 102 0.49 -2.03 18.00
N HIS A 103 -0.54 -2.58 17.37
CA HIS A 103 -1.27 -3.75 17.83
C HIS A 103 -0.68 -5.08 17.33
N THR A 104 0.40 -5.06 16.56
CA THR A 104 1.12 -6.26 16.10
C THR A 104 2.42 -6.46 16.86
N GLU A 105 2.93 -7.69 16.84
CA GLU A 105 4.27 -8.02 17.32
C GLU A 105 5.34 -7.40 16.40
N ASP A 106 6.56 -7.23 16.93
CA ASP A 106 7.77 -6.84 16.19
C ASP A 106 7.70 -5.55 15.34
N TYR A 107 6.74 -4.67 15.62
CA TYR A 107 6.64 -3.35 15.02
C TYR A 107 7.38 -2.29 15.87
N PRO A 108 8.45 -1.66 15.34
CA PRO A 108 9.25 -0.69 16.10
C PRO A 108 8.66 0.73 16.11
N GLY A 109 7.61 0.99 15.32
CA GLY A 109 7.08 2.34 15.06
C GLY A 109 7.56 2.91 13.72
N ILE A 110 6.72 3.69 13.03
CA ILE A 110 7.00 4.17 11.67
C ILE A 110 8.23 5.10 11.59
N SER A 111 8.57 5.76 12.70
CA SER A 111 9.71 6.70 12.78
C SER A 111 11.02 6.03 13.19
N ASP A 112 11.02 4.71 13.45
CA ASP A 112 12.24 3.99 13.82
C ASP A 112 13.21 3.92 12.62
N PRO A 113 14.52 4.19 12.80
CA PRO A 113 15.48 4.14 11.69
C PRO A 113 15.59 2.76 11.01
N HIS A 114 15.17 1.69 11.67
CA HIS A 114 15.14 0.32 11.16
C HIS A 114 13.77 -0.11 10.61
N ILE A 115 12.81 0.82 10.47
CA ILE A 115 11.46 0.50 9.99
C ILE A 115 11.45 -0.25 8.65
N LYS A 116 12.34 0.10 7.71
CA LYS A 116 12.45 -0.60 6.41
C LYS A 116 12.87 -2.05 6.57
N ASP A 117 13.72 -2.35 7.54
CA ASP A 117 14.15 -3.72 7.83
C ASP A 117 13.01 -4.52 8.49
N ALA A 118 12.27 -3.90 9.41
CA ALA A 118 11.06 -4.48 10.00
C ALA A 118 9.99 -4.77 8.94
N ILE A 119 9.76 -3.85 8.00
CA ILE A 119 8.84 -4.06 6.87
C ILE A 119 9.28 -5.26 6.04
N VAL A 120 10.55 -5.35 5.67
CA VAL A 120 11.08 -6.48 4.89
C VAL A 120 10.93 -7.80 5.66
N ALA A 121 11.12 -7.82 6.97
CA ALA A 121 10.93 -9.01 7.79
C ALA A 121 9.49 -9.54 7.80
N HIS A 122 8.50 -8.64 7.64
CA HIS A 122 7.09 -8.99 7.54
C HIS A 122 6.61 -9.21 6.10
N GLN A 123 7.43 -8.87 5.10
CA GLN A 123 7.05 -8.92 3.70
C GLN A 123 7.17 -10.34 3.12
N ALA A 124 6.13 -10.78 2.44
CA ALA A 124 6.15 -12.01 1.66
C ALA A 124 5.93 -11.71 0.18
N THR A 125 6.83 -12.19 -0.67
CA THR A 125 6.68 -12.11 -2.13
C THR A 125 5.55 -13.02 -2.58
N ALA A 126 4.62 -12.49 -3.37
CA ALA A 126 3.53 -13.26 -3.95
C ALA A 126 4.07 -14.39 -4.85
N CYS A 127 3.47 -15.57 -4.79
CA CYS A 127 3.82 -16.67 -5.71
C CYS A 127 3.48 -16.36 -7.17
N SER A 128 2.52 -15.45 -7.39
CA SER A 128 2.16 -14.90 -8.70
C SER A 128 1.60 -13.50 -8.52
N TYR A 129 1.95 -12.59 -9.42
CA TYR A 129 1.41 -11.25 -9.49
C TYR A 129 1.11 -10.91 -10.95
N PHE A 130 -0.12 -10.48 -11.22
CA PHE A 130 -0.58 -10.13 -12.54
C PHE A 130 -1.46 -8.89 -12.50
N ARG A 131 -1.35 -8.09 -13.56
CA ARG A 131 -2.12 -6.89 -13.80
C ARG A 131 -2.53 -6.91 -15.26
N THR A 132 -3.81 -6.70 -15.53
CA THR A 132 -4.34 -6.72 -16.90
C THR A 132 -3.76 -5.59 -17.75
N ILE A 133 -3.49 -4.43 -17.14
CA ILE A 133 -2.88 -3.26 -17.79
C ILE A 133 -1.63 -2.87 -16.98
N PRO A 134 -0.52 -3.60 -17.13
CA PRO A 134 0.63 -3.50 -16.22
C PRO A 134 1.44 -2.20 -16.36
N ASP A 135 1.24 -1.46 -17.46
CA ASP A 135 1.95 -0.21 -17.74
C ASP A 135 1.10 1.05 -17.47
N ALA A 136 -0.18 0.91 -17.12
CA ALA A 136 -1.01 2.06 -16.76
C ALA A 136 -0.76 2.44 -15.30
N THR A 137 -0.23 3.64 -15.08
CA THR A 137 -0.06 4.23 -13.75
C THR A 137 -1.37 4.83 -13.24
N ILE A 138 -1.46 5.15 -11.95
CA ILE A 138 -2.63 5.86 -11.41
C ILE A 138 -2.86 7.18 -12.13
N LYS A 139 -1.79 7.89 -12.49
CA LYS A 139 -1.89 9.14 -13.26
C LYS A 139 -2.44 8.92 -14.67
N ASP A 140 -2.10 7.80 -15.31
CA ASP A 140 -2.67 7.43 -16.61
C ASP A 140 -4.17 7.14 -16.49
N LEU A 141 -4.57 6.42 -15.42
CA LEU A 141 -5.97 6.10 -15.15
C LEU A 141 -6.78 7.36 -14.82
N GLU A 142 -6.28 8.25 -13.96
CA GLU A 142 -6.90 9.54 -13.66
C GLU A 142 -7.10 10.38 -14.93
N LYS A 143 -6.06 10.43 -15.78
CA LYS A 143 -6.15 11.13 -17.07
C LYS A 143 -7.19 10.50 -17.99
N ALA A 144 -7.25 9.17 -18.06
CA ALA A 144 -8.23 8.46 -18.89
C ALA A 144 -9.67 8.75 -18.44
N VAL A 145 -9.92 8.78 -17.12
CA VAL A 145 -11.22 9.17 -16.55
C VAL A 145 -11.55 10.62 -16.92
N ALA A 146 -10.62 11.56 -16.71
CA ALA A 146 -10.84 12.97 -17.03
C ALA A 146 -11.14 13.21 -18.52
N VAL A 147 -10.44 12.50 -19.41
CA VAL A 147 -10.71 12.56 -20.86
C VAL A 147 -12.10 12.03 -21.18
N ASN A 148 -12.49 10.89 -20.61
CA ASN A 148 -13.82 10.32 -20.82
C ASN A 148 -14.91 11.28 -20.34
N GLU A 149 -14.78 11.86 -19.14
CA GLU A 149 -15.74 12.83 -18.60
C GLU A 149 -15.88 14.08 -19.49
N ALA A 150 -14.76 14.62 -19.96
CA ALA A 150 -14.76 15.76 -20.86
C ALA A 150 -15.45 15.43 -22.20
N PHE A 151 -15.22 14.22 -22.72
CA PHE A 151 -15.84 13.75 -23.95
C PHE A 151 -17.35 13.52 -23.79
N GLN A 152 -17.80 12.93 -22.68
CA GLN A 152 -19.24 12.77 -22.41
C GLN A 152 -19.96 14.14 -22.37
N LYS A 153 -19.37 15.13 -21.70
CA LYS A 153 -19.92 16.50 -21.67
C LYS A 153 -20.05 17.13 -23.07
N LEU A 154 -19.11 16.83 -23.97
CA LEU A 154 -19.18 17.28 -25.37
C LEU A 154 -20.35 16.60 -26.11
N LEU A 155 -20.53 15.30 -25.93
CA LEU A 155 -21.63 14.55 -26.54
C LEU A 155 -22.99 15.05 -26.05
N ASP A 156 -23.12 15.27 -24.74
CA ASP A 156 -24.35 15.79 -24.14
C ASP A 156 -24.72 17.19 -24.63
N ALA A 157 -23.71 18.03 -24.94
CA ALA A 157 -23.94 19.37 -25.48
C ALA A 157 -24.27 19.39 -26.98
N ALA A 158 -24.00 18.29 -27.69
CA ALA A 158 -24.22 18.16 -29.13
C ALA A 158 -25.57 17.49 -29.48
N GLY A 159 -26.21 16.82 -28.52
CA GLY A 159 -27.56 16.24 -28.63
C GLY A 159 -28.65 17.22 -28.21
#